data_AF-A0A1W7R492-F1
#
_entry.id   AF-A0A1W7R492-F1
#
_cell.length_a   1.000
_cell.length_b   1.000
_cell.length_c   1.000
_cell.angle_alpha   90.00
_cell.angle_beta   90.00
_cell.angle_gamma   90.00
#
_symmetry.space_group_name_H-M   'P 1'
#
loop_
_entity.id
_entity.type
_entity.pdbx_description
1 polymer ?
#
loop_
_entity_poly.entity_id
_entity_poly.type
_entity_poly.pdbx_seq_one_letter_code
_entity_poly.pdbx_strand_id
1 'polypeptide(L)' 'CPENEEFQCCGACEQLGCNKRVSNVMCFVCPSDCYCKEGYIRERAFLGTGPNRARCVPVKHCPKTA' A
#
# COMPACT_ATOMS: atom_id res chain seq x y z
N CYS A 1 1.36 -12.43 -5.20
CA CYS A 1 1.56 -11.36 -4.20
C CYS A 1 2.15 -11.96 -2.93
N PRO A 2 2.95 -11.18 -2.17
CA PRO A 2 3.43 -11.55 -0.84
C PRO A 2 2.31 -11.82 0.17
N GLU A 3 2.69 -12.23 1.38
CA GLU A 3 1.77 -12.40 2.51
C GLU A 3 0.97 -11.11 2.79
N ASN A 4 -0.32 -11.27 3.11
CA ASN A 4 -1.26 -10.17 3.38
C ASN A 4 -1.50 -9.20 2.21
N GLU A 5 -1.16 -9.65 1.00
CA GLU A 5 -1.41 -8.93 -0.24
C GLU A 5 -2.31 -9.74 -1.18
N GLU A 6 -3.02 -9.05 -2.06
CA GLU A 6 -3.81 -9.59 -3.15
C GLU A 6 -3.51 -8.86 -4.45
N PHE A 7 -3.58 -9.58 -5.56
CA PHE A 7 -3.33 -8.98 -6.87
C PHE A 7 -4.58 -8.22 -7.32
N GLN A 8 -4.40 -6.97 -7.73
CA GLN A 8 -5.47 -6.20 -8.35
C GLN A 8 -4.98 -5.69 -9.70
N CYS A 9 -5.77 -5.95 -10.75
CA CYS A 9 -5.48 -5.48 -12.11
C CYS A 9 -5.62 -3.96 -12.28
N CYS A 10 -6.27 -3.28 -11.34
CA CYS A 10 -6.52 -1.84 -11.39
C CYS A 10 -6.71 -1.33 -9.96
N GLY A 11 -5.60 -1.07 -9.26
CA GLY A 11 -5.63 -0.56 -7.88
C GLY A 11 -5.22 0.91 -7.77
N ALA A 12 -5.06 1.36 -6.53
CA ALA A 12 -4.66 2.73 -6.24
C ALA A 12 -3.20 2.99 -6.63
N CYS A 13 -2.92 4.09 -7.33
CA CYS A 13 -1.53 4.41 -7.71
C CYS A 13 -0.61 4.72 -6.51
N GLU A 14 -1.20 5.22 -5.42
CA GLU A 14 -0.52 5.39 -4.15
C GLU A 14 -1.01 4.34 -3.18
N GLN A 15 -0.08 3.50 -2.72
CA GLN A 15 -0.36 2.56 -1.64
C GLN A 15 -0.01 3.22 -0.31
N LEU A 16 -1.05 3.55 0.46
CA LEU A 16 -0.95 4.18 1.76
C LEU A 16 -0.18 3.30 2.76
N GLY A 17 0.48 3.96 3.69
CA GLY A 17 1.31 3.31 4.69
C GLY A 17 1.07 3.83 6.10
N CYS A 18 1.69 3.19 7.09
CA CYS A 18 1.59 3.61 8.48
C CYS A 18 2.00 5.08 8.71
N ASN A 19 2.96 5.58 7.92
CA ASN A 19 3.43 6.96 7.93
C ASN A 19 2.59 7.94 7.09
N LYS A 20 1.68 7.45 6.25
CA LYS A 20 0.80 8.28 5.41
C LYS A 20 -0.50 7.54 5.13
N ARG A 21 -1.54 7.92 5.87
CA ARG A 21 -2.89 7.31 5.80
C ARG A 21 -3.88 8.04 4.91
N VAL A 22 -3.47 9.14 4.29
CA VAL A 22 -4.30 9.94 3.39
C VAL A 22 -3.50 10.22 2.13
N SER A 23 -4.13 9.99 0.98
CA SER A 23 -3.58 10.35 -0.32
C SER A 23 -4.25 11.63 -0.81
N ASN A 24 -3.46 12.54 -1.37
CA ASN A 24 -3.95 13.67 -2.18
C ASN A 24 -3.53 13.50 -3.64
N VAL A 25 -3.14 12.28 -4.03
CA VAL A 25 -2.64 11.97 -5.37
C VAL A 25 -3.79 11.48 -6.21
N MET A 26 -4.02 12.15 -7.33
CA MET A 26 -4.95 11.69 -8.36
C MET A 26 -4.16 11.09 -9.51
N CYS A 27 -4.54 9.89 -9.94
CA CYS A 27 -3.87 9.18 -11.01
C CYS A 27 -4.81 8.89 -12.17
N PHE A 28 -4.31 9.11 -13.38
CA PHE A 28 -5.03 8.86 -14.63
C PHE A 28 -4.94 7.41 -15.09
N VAL A 29 -4.06 6.61 -14.47
CA VAL A 29 -3.84 5.19 -14.75
C VAL A 29 -3.80 4.44 -13.43
N CYS A 30 -4.52 3.31 -13.36
CA CYS A 30 -4.44 2.39 -12.24
C CYS A 30 -3.39 1.31 -12.53
N PRO A 31 -2.38 1.12 -11.65
CA PRO A 31 -1.39 0.08 -11.85
C PRO A 31 -1.94 -1.32 -11.50
N SER A 32 -1.55 -2.30 -12.31
CA SER A 32 -1.72 -3.73 -12.02
C SER A 32 -0.60 -4.17 -11.07
N ASP A 33 -0.91 -4.40 -9.80
CA ASP A 33 0.08 -4.76 -8.78
C ASP A 33 -0.57 -5.52 -7.61
N CYS A 34 0.25 -5.86 -6.62
CA CYS A 34 -0.15 -6.38 -5.34
C CYS A 34 -0.48 -5.26 -4.35
N TYR A 35 -1.63 -5.39 -3.71
CA TYR A 35 -2.16 -4.43 -2.74
C TYR A 35 -2.42 -5.12 -1.41
N CYS A 36 -2.33 -4.38 -0.31
CA CYS A 36 -2.66 -4.93 1.01
C CYS A 36 -4.13 -5.35 1.03
N LYS A 37 -4.40 -6.54 1.57
CA LYS A 37 -5.77 -7.01 1.83
C LYS A 37 -6.48 -6.09 2.81
N GLU A 38 -7.81 -6.16 2.84
CA GLU A 38 -8.61 -5.43 3.81
C GLU A 38 -8.13 -5.67 5.26
N GLY A 39 -8.00 -4.60 6.04
CA GLY A 39 -7.47 -4.64 7.41
C GLY A 39 -5.93 -4.57 7.52
N TYR A 40 -5.22 -4.58 6.39
CA TYR A 40 -3.77 -4.40 6.31
C TYR A 40 -3.40 -3.08 5.63
N ILE A 41 -2.22 -2.56 5.96
CA ILE A 41 -1.65 -1.33 5.40
C ILE A 41 -0.15 -1.51 5.21
N ARG A 42 0.46 -0.80 4.25
CA ARG A 42 1.91 -0.87 4.05
C ARG A 42 2.63 -0.35 5.28
N GLU A 43 3.75 -0.97 5.65
CA GLU A 43 4.63 -0.44 6.69
C GLU A 43 5.10 0.98 6.36
N ARG A 44 5.39 1.25 5.07
CA ARG A 44 5.74 2.57 4.53
C ARG A 44 4.95 2.83 3.25
N ALA A 45 4.41 4.04 3.14
CA ALA A 45 3.69 4.45 1.96
C ALA A 45 4.63 4.47 0.75
N PHE A 46 4.07 4.14 -0.41
CA PHE A 46 4.82 4.08 -1.65
C PHE A 46 4.04 4.74 -2.78
N LEU A 47 4.74 5.60 -3.52
CA LEU A 47 4.27 6.23 -4.74
C LEU A 47 5.24 5.87 -5.86
N GLY A 48 4.76 5.18 -6.89
CA GLY A 48 5.57 4.84 -8.05
C GLY A 48 5.12 3.59 -8.79
N THR A 49 5.84 3.26 -9.86
CA THR A 49 5.59 2.11 -10.74
C THR A 49 6.54 0.93 -10.49
N GLY A 50 7.43 1.06 -9.51
CA GLY A 50 8.36 -0.01 -9.11
C GLY A 50 7.75 -0.96 -8.07
N PRO A 51 8.36 -2.14 -7.84
CA PRO A 51 7.84 -3.10 -6.88
C PRO A 51 7.93 -2.55 -5.45
N ASN A 52 6.78 -2.38 -4.80
CA ASN A 52 6.73 -1.97 -3.39
C ASN A 52 7.22 -3.12 -2.49
N ARG A 53 8.37 -2.92 -1.84
CA ARG A 53 8.97 -3.92 -0.93
C ARG A 53 8.48 -3.80 0.51
N ALA A 54 7.71 -2.77 0.85
CA ALA A 54 7.19 -2.59 2.19
C ALA A 54 6.11 -3.64 2.48
N ARG A 55 6.23 -4.40 3.56
CA ARG A 55 5.25 -5.44 3.89
C ARG A 55 3.90 -4.83 4.27
N CYS A 56 2.83 -5.58 4.02
CA CYS A 56 1.51 -5.27 4.57
C CYS A 56 1.41 -5.80 6.00
N VAL A 57 1.16 -4.89 6.94
CA VAL A 57 0.98 -5.18 8.36
C VAL A 57 -0.45 -4.87 8.78
N PRO A 58 -1.01 -5.54 9.81
CA PRO A 58 -2.31 -5.18 10.34
C PRO A 58 -2.31 -3.70 10.73
N VAL A 59 -3.37 -2.96 10.41
CA VAL A 59 -3.45 -1.50 10.69
C VAL A 59 -3.20 -1.16 12.17
N LYS A 60 -3.59 -2.07 13.08
CA LYS A 60 -3.40 -1.97 14.53
C LYS A 60 -1.94 -2.17 14.97
N HIS A 61 -1.12 -2.81 14.14
CA HIS A 61 0.29 -3.10 14.38
C HIS A 61 1.21 -2.15 13.60
N CYS A 62 0.69 -1.02 13.13
CA CYS A 62 1.56 0.01 12.56
C CYS A 62 2.65 0.38 13.58
N PRO A 63 3.93 0.36 13.16
CA PRO A 63 5.00 0.79 14.04
C PRO A 63 4.71 2.23 14.47
N LYS A 64 4.68 2.46 15.79
CA LYS A 64 4.61 3.80 16.33
C LYS A 64 5.86 4.52 15.82
N THR A 65 5.67 5.56 15.02
CA THR A 65 6.77 6.46 14.64
C THR A 65 7.48 6.91 15.91
N ALA A 66 8.77 6.62 16.01
CA ALA A 66 9.66 7.27 16.96
C ALA A 66 9.85 8.73 16.56
#